data_AF-A0A947BN33-F1
#
_entry.id   AF-A0A947BN33-F1
#
_cell.length_a   1.000
_cell.length_b   1.000
_cell.length_c   1.000
_cell.angle_alpha   90.00
_cell.angle_beta   90.00
_cell.angle_gamma   90.00
#
_symmetry.space_group_name_H-M   'P 1'
#
loop_
_entity.id
_entity.type
_entity.pdbx_description
1 polymer ?
#
loop_
_entity_poly.entity_id
_entity_poly.type
_entity_poly.pdbx_seq_one_letter_code
_entity_poly.pdbx_strand_id
1 'polypeptide(L)' 'MSQVNIHIDPLSTQCVLKNMGLAIDEIKLVRSIDSIRQQVGNSNASQLESGRKRYLISELRFLNKRLRSVREKAIAS' A
#
# COMPACT_ATOMS: atom_id res chain seq x y z
N MET A 1 -13.43 37.57 20.92
CA MET A 1 -13.19 36.21 20.38
C MET A 1 -11.82 36.20 19.75
N SER A 2 -10.86 35.50 20.36
CA SER A 2 -9.49 35.41 19.87
C SER A 2 -9.44 34.52 18.62
N GLN A 3 -9.11 35.11 17.47
CA GLN A 3 -8.79 34.36 16.26
C GLN A 3 -7.58 33.48 16.55
N VAL A 4 -7.79 32.16 16.62
CA VAL A 4 -6.70 31.18 16.62
C VAL A 4 -6.11 31.20 15.22
N ASN A 5 -5.05 32.00 15.05
CA ASN A 5 -4.32 32.04 13.79
C ASN A 5 -3.44 30.78 13.74
N ILE A 6 -3.97 29.72 13.12
CA ILE A 6 -3.24 28.46 12.95
C ILE A 6 -2.14 28.74 11.92
N HIS A 7 -0.95 29.07 12.41
CA HIS A 7 0.23 29.19 11.56
C HIS A 7 0.69 27.78 11.20
N ILE A 8 0.36 27.38 9.99
CA ILE A 8 0.75 26.09 9.43
C ILE A 8 2.15 26.27 8.84
N ASP A 9 3.18 25.78 9.52
CA ASP A 9 4.53 25.76 8.97
C ASP A 9 4.51 24.89 7.70
N PRO A 10 4.81 25.45 6.51
CA PRO A 10 4.75 24.72 5.24
C PRO A 10 5.69 23.51 5.21
N LEU A 11 6.80 23.53 5.96
CA LEU A 11 7.70 22.38 6.09
C LEU A 11 7.02 21.25 6.88
N SER A 12 6.34 21.58 7.98
CA SER A 12 5.60 20.62 8.81
C SER A 12 4.41 20.02 8.06
N THR A 13 3.66 20.84 7.31
CA THR A 13 2.45 20.37 6.62
C THR A 13 2.76 19.63 5.34
N GLN A 14 3.77 20.05 4.58
CA GLN A 14 4.24 19.26 3.45
C GLN A 14 4.78 17.90 3.89
N CYS A 15 5.52 17.86 5.01
CA CYS A 15 6.00 16.60 5.61
C CYS A 15 4.83 15.71 6.05
N VAL A 16 3.85 16.27 6.77
CA VAL A 16 2.64 15.53 7.20
C VAL A 16 1.86 15.00 5.99
N LEU A 17 1.61 15.83 4.97
CA LEU A 17 0.89 15.42 3.77
C LEU A 17 1.65 14.34 2.99
N LYS A 18 2.98 14.45 2.89
CA LYS A 18 3.84 13.42 2.27
C LYS A 18 3.72 12.09 3.01
N ASN A 19 3.83 12.11 4.34
CA ASN A 19 3.75 10.90 5.17
C ASN A 19 2.35 10.28 5.14
N MET A 20 1.29 11.10 5.13
CA MET A 20 -0.08 10.63 4.91
C MET A 20 -0.25 9.99 3.53
N GLY A 21 0.34 10.58 2.48
CA GLY A 21 0.35 9.99 1.14
C GLY A 21 1.00 8.60 1.11
N LEU A 22 2.18 8.46 1.73
CA LEU A 22 2.87 7.18 1.84
C LEU A 22 2.05 6.14 2.63
N ALA A 23 1.41 6.56 3.73
CA ALA A 23 0.55 5.68 4.52
C ALA A 23 -0.68 5.19 3.73
N ILE A 24 -1.31 6.07 2.97
CA ILE A 24 -2.45 5.72 2.09
C ILE A 24 -2.00 4.71 1.02
N ASP A 25 -0.84 4.94 0.40
CA ASP A 25 -0.29 4.03 -0.61
C ASP A 25 0.04 2.65 -0.02
N GLU A 26 0.61 2.61 1.18
CA GLU A 26 0.83 1.36 1.91
C GLU A 26 -0.49 0.62 2.19
N ILE A 27 -1.51 1.31 2.71
CA ILE A 27 -2.82 0.71 3.01
C ILE A 27 -3.42 0.10 1.74
N LYS A 28 -3.38 0.81 0.61
CA LYS A 28 -3.89 0.31 -0.67
C LYS A 28 -3.15 -0.97 -1.09
N LEU A 29 -1.83 -0.98 -1.00
CA LEU A 29 -1.00 -2.13 -1.36
C LEU A 29 -1.30 -3.34 -0.47
N VAL A 30 -1.39 -3.16 0.85
CA VAL A 30 -1.72 -4.23 1.79
C VAL A 30 -3.09 -4.83 1.48
N ARG A 31 -4.11 -3.98 1.26
CA ARG A 31 -5.47 -4.47 0.90
C ARG A 31 -5.48 -5.27 -0.41
N SER A 32 -4.73 -4.82 -1.43
CA SER A 32 -4.59 -5.56 -2.68
C SER A 32 -3.87 -6.90 -2.48
N ILE A 33 -2.80 -6.94 -1.68
CA ILE A 33 -2.07 -8.17 -1.36
C ILE A 33 -2.98 -9.16 -0.64
N ASP A 34 -3.73 -8.72 0.36
CA ASP A 34 -4.62 -9.59 1.12
C ASP A 34 -5.77 -10.14 0.26
N SER A 35 -6.35 -9.31 -0.61
CA SER A 35 -7.36 -9.77 -1.58
C SER A 35 -6.81 -10.86 -2.51
N ILE A 36 -5.60 -10.68 -3.05
CA ILE A 36 -5.00 -11.70 -3.93
C ILE A 36 -4.62 -12.96 -3.14
N ARG A 37 -4.12 -12.83 -1.91
CA ARG A 37 -3.84 -13.99 -1.04
C ARG A 37 -5.10 -14.80 -0.76
N GLN A 38 -6.22 -14.14 -0.47
CA GLN A 38 -7.51 -14.80 -0.30
C GLN A 38 -7.97 -15.49 -1.59
N GLN A 39 -7.80 -14.85 -2.75
CA GLN A 39 -8.09 -15.48 -4.04
C GLN A 39 -7.23 -16.73 -4.28
N VAL A 40 -5.94 -16.69 -3.96
CA VAL A 40 -5.06 -17.86 -4.10
C VAL A 40 -5.41 -18.97 -3.09
N GLY A 41 -5.79 -18.61 -1.86
CA GLY A 41 -6.09 -19.54 -0.76
C GLY A 41 -7.47 -20.19 -0.83
N ASN A 42 -8.51 -19.44 -1.22
CA ASN A 42 -9.89 -19.92 -1.34
C ASN A 42 -10.13 -20.79 -2.58
N SER A 43 -9.11 -20.92 -3.41
CA SER A 43 -9.20 -21.65 -4.66
C SER A 43 -8.98 -23.13 -4.42
N ASN A 44 -10.09 -23.82 -4.14
CA ASN A 44 -10.18 -25.27 -4.18
C ASN A 44 -9.47 -25.79 -5.43
N ALA A 45 -8.62 -26.79 -5.22
CA ALA A 45 -7.46 -27.16 -6.04
C ALA A 45 -7.73 -27.61 -7.49
N SER A 46 -8.95 -27.48 -8.01
CA SER A 46 -9.37 -28.00 -9.32
C SER A 46 -9.82 -26.94 -10.35
N GLN A 47 -10.01 -25.66 -9.97
CA GLN A 47 -10.67 -24.68 -10.86
C GLN A 47 -9.87 -23.43 -11.24
N LEU A 48 -8.66 -23.22 -10.69
CA LEU A 48 -7.75 -22.25 -11.31
C LEU A 48 -6.91 -22.93 -12.37
N GLU A 49 -7.32 -22.69 -13.63
CA GLU A 49 -6.43 -22.59 -14.79
C GLU A 49 -5.02 -22.21 -14.32
N SER A 50 -4.04 -23.11 -14.47
CA SER A 50 -2.70 -22.95 -13.87
C SER A 50 -2.03 -21.62 -14.23
N GLY A 51 -2.43 -21.02 -15.37
CA GLY A 51 -2.05 -19.68 -15.79
C GLY A 51 -2.52 -18.57 -14.85
N ARG A 52 -3.80 -18.58 -14.44
CA ARG A 52 -4.34 -17.55 -13.55
C ARG A 52 -3.70 -17.61 -12.15
N LYS A 53 -3.43 -18.81 -11.63
CA LYS A 53 -2.73 -18.94 -10.34
C LYS A 53 -1.30 -18.41 -10.43
N ARG A 54 -0.58 -18.75 -11.50
CA ARG A 54 0.77 -18.21 -11.76
C ARG A 54 0.76 -16.70 -11.90
N TYR A 55 -0.22 -16.13 -12.59
CA TYR A 55 -0.40 -14.68 -12.70
C TYR A 55 -0.58 -14.03 -11.33
N LEU A 56 -1.51 -14.54 -10.50
CA LEU A 56 -1.76 -13.99 -9.15
C LEU A 56 -0.54 -14.07 -8.24
N ILE A 57 0.27 -15.13 -8.34
CA ILE A 57 1.53 -15.25 -7.60
C ILE A 57 2.56 -14.22 -8.07
N SER A 58 2.68 -14.00 -9.38
CA SER A 58 3.56 -12.97 -9.94
C SER A 58 3.12 -11.57 -9.52
N GLU A 59 1.82 -11.30 -9.55
CA GLU A 59 1.24 -10.04 -9.09
C GLU A 59 1.51 -9.81 -7.60
N LEU A 60 1.33 -10.84 -6.75
CA LEU A 60 1.73 -10.78 -5.34
C LEU A 60 3.20 -10.41 -5.16
N ARG A 61 4.09 -11.01 -5.95
CA ARG A 61 5.53 -10.70 -5.87
C ARG A 61 5.80 -9.24 -6.25
N PHE A 62 5.14 -8.74 -7.29
CA PHE A 62 5.27 -7.35 -7.72
C PHE A 62 4.76 -6.37 -6.67
N LEU A 63 3.57 -6.62 -6.12
CA LEU A 63 2.98 -5.77 -5.07
C LEU A 63 3.81 -5.77 -3.79
N ASN A 64 4.38 -6.91 -3.38
CA ASN A 64 5.28 -6.96 -2.23
C ASN A 64 6.57 -6.14 -2.44
N LYS A 65 7.13 -6.12 -3.67
CA LYS A 65 8.26 -5.24 -3.99
C LYS A 65 7.88 -3.77 -3.89
N ARG A 66 6.70 -3.38 -4.40
CA ARG A 66 6.20 -2.00 -4.29
C ARG A 66 5.97 -1.60 -2.84
N LEU A 67 5.40 -2.49 -2.02
CA LEU A 67 5.18 -2.25 -0.60
C LEU A 67 6.52 -2.01 0.13
N ARG A 68 7.54 -2.82 -0.15
CA ARG A 68 8.89 -2.59 0.39
C ARG A 68 9.42 -1.21 -0.01
N SER A 69 9.29 -0.80 -1.26
CA SER A 69 9.75 0.52 -1.72
C SER A 69 9.03 1.68 -1.02
N VAL A 70 7.71 1.58 -0.79
CA VAL A 70 6.95 2.59 -0.03
C VAL A 70 7.46 2.70 1.40
N ARG A 71 7.72 1.55 2.05
CA ARG A 71 8.28 1.51 3.42
C ARG A 71 9.69 2.09 3.50
N GLU A 72 10.54 1.78 2.52
CA GLU A 72 11.89 2.36 2.44
C GLU A 72 11.84 3.89 2.28
N LYS A 73 10.91 4.40 1.46
CA LYS A 73 10.68 5.85 1.31
C LYS A 73 10.20 6.51 2.61
N ALA A 74 9.40 5.81 3.40
CA ALA A 74 8.91 6.29 4.69
C ALA A 74 9.99 6.29 5.78
N ILE A 75 10.99 5.39 5.70
CA ILE A 75 12.15 5.39 6.60
C ILE A 75 13.12 6.53 6.26
N ALA A 76 13.23 6.87 4.97
CA ALA A 76 14.12 7.91 4.47
C ALA A 76 13.53 9.34 4.50
N SER A 77 12.25 9.47 4.87
CA SER A 77 11.51 10.75 4.96
C SER A 77 11.49 11.30 6.38
#